data_AF-A0A928KJC4-F1
#
_entry.id   AF-A0A928KJC4-F1
#
_cell.length_a   1.000
_cell.length_b   1.000
_cell.length_c   1.000
_cell.angle_alpha   90.00
_cell.angle_beta   90.00
_cell.angle_gamma   90.00
#
_symmetry.space_group_name_H-M   'P 1'
#
loop_
_entity.id
_entity.type
_entity.pdbx_description
1 polymer ?
#
loop_
_entity_poly.entity_id
_entity_poly.type
_entity_poly.pdbx_seq_one_letter_code
_entity_poly.pdbx_strand_id
1 'polypeptide(L)'
;MANNMFRVKCSCGHVMDAGVGSVCPKCKQQVAFPQGGSLYLYRKGSPLGVAGGFGIYIDGQPMGLIGNKQTVCIPLPFGQHNLHVAAGMNRKCTDLVFNLTPENPVAYSKVYMKMGFWANSFVIEPATREEMPI
;
A
#
# COMPACT_ATOMS: atom_id res chain seq x y z
N MET A 1 18.55 -3.46 14.35
CA MET A 1 18.05 -3.47 12.95
C MET A 1 16.55 -3.49 13.05
N ALA A 2 15.86 -2.39 12.76
CA ALA A 2 14.40 -2.39 12.80
C ALA A 2 13.89 -3.42 11.78
N ASN A 3 13.06 -4.36 12.22
CA ASN A 3 12.41 -5.32 11.33
C ASN A 3 11.46 -4.55 10.42
N ASN A 4 11.96 -4.01 9.31
CA ASN A 4 11.11 -3.46 8.27
C ASN A 4 10.29 -4.62 7.69
N MET A 5 9.02 -4.69 8.08
CA MET A 5 8.07 -5.62 7.48
C MET A 5 7.58 -5.03 6.16
N PHE A 6 7.76 -5.80 5.10
CA PHE A 6 7.34 -5.44 3.76
C PHE A 6 6.12 -6.26 3.38
N ARG A 7 5.15 -5.60 2.76
CA ARG A 7 4.02 -6.26 2.15
C ARG A 7 4.40 -6.81 0.79
N VAL A 8 4.41 -8.12 0.69
CA VAL A 8 4.89 -8.86 -0.48
C VAL A 8 3.87 -9.91 -0.90
N LYS A 9 3.84 -10.18 -2.21
CA LYS A 9 3.04 -11.26 -2.81
C LYS A 9 3.97 -12.41 -3.16
N CYS A 10 3.76 -13.55 -2.52
CA CYS A 10 4.49 -14.77 -2.84
C CYS A 10 4.10 -15.30 -4.24
N SER A 11 4.97 -16.11 -4.85
CA SER A 11 4.72 -16.85 -6.09
C SER A 11 3.40 -17.64 -6.08
N CYS A 12 2.99 -18.17 -4.92
CA CYS A 12 1.70 -18.86 -4.75
C CYS A 12 0.47 -17.93 -4.67
N GLY A 13 0.67 -16.62 -4.85
CA GLY A 13 -0.36 -15.59 -4.80
C GLY A 13 -0.74 -15.11 -3.39
N HIS A 14 -0.18 -15.70 -2.34
CA HIS A 14 -0.44 -15.26 -0.96
C HIS A 14 0.26 -13.94 -0.66
N VAL A 15 -0.50 -12.95 -0.19
CA VAL A 15 0.02 -11.65 0.26
C VAL A 15 0.25 -11.70 1.76
N MET A 16 1.41 -11.22 2.21
CA MET A 16 1.80 -11.20 3.62
C MET A 16 2.72 -10.03 3.92
N ASP A 17 2.80 -9.66 5.20
CA ASP A 17 3.81 -8.75 5.72
C ASP A 17 4.99 -9.58 6.25
N ALA A 18 6.18 -9.35 5.71
CA ALA A 18 7.34 -10.21 5.93
C ALA A 18 8.66 -9.42 5.93
N GLY A 19 9.62 -9.85 6.74
CA GLY A 19 11.01 -9.38 6.65
C GLY A 19 11.79 -10.14 5.57
N VAL A 20 12.90 -9.58 5.11
CA VAL A 20 13.80 -10.24 4.14
C VAL A 20 14.23 -11.62 4.65
N GLY A 21 14.19 -12.63 3.78
CA GLY A 21 14.51 -14.02 4.14
C GLY A 21 13.33 -14.82 4.71
N SER A 22 12.14 -14.22 4.86
CA SER A 22 10.95 -14.92 5.31
C SER A 22 10.48 -15.98 4.32
N VAL A 23 9.87 -17.04 4.88
CA VAL A 23 9.25 -18.13 4.13
C VAL A 23 7.74 -17.93 4.11
N CYS A 24 7.10 -18.17 2.97
CA CYS A 24 5.66 -18.07 2.85
C CYS A 24 4.96 -19.12 3.74
N PRO A 25 4.03 -18.73 4.62
CA PRO A 25 3.35 -19.67 5.51
C PRO A 25 2.49 -20.68 4.74
N LYS A 26 2.02 -20.31 3.54
CA LYS A 26 1.13 -21.11 2.70
C LYS A 26 1.87 -22.17 1.88
N CYS A 27 2.86 -21.78 1.07
CA CYS A 27 3.57 -22.70 0.16
C CYS A 27 4.97 -23.12 0.64
N LYS A 28 5.43 -22.59 1.78
CA LYS A 28 6.76 -22.87 2.36
C LYS A 28 7.95 -22.52 1.46
N GLN A 29 7.74 -21.76 0.39
CA GLN A 29 8.82 -21.22 -0.44
C GLN A 29 9.35 -19.89 0.13
N GLN A 30 10.61 -19.60 -0.15
CA GLN A 30 11.21 -18.31 0.18
C GLN A 30 10.50 -17.18 -0.57
N VAL A 31 10.18 -16.10 0.15
CA VAL A 31 9.50 -14.96 -0.47
C VAL A 31 10.52 -14.11 -1.21
N ALA A 32 10.24 -13.81 -2.47
CA ALA A 32 11.02 -12.87 -3.25
C ALA A 32 10.64 -11.43 -2.88
N PHE A 33 11.67 -10.59 -2.75
CA PHE A 33 11.51 -9.15 -2.55
C PHE A 33 12.02 -8.48 -3.83
N PRO A 34 11.16 -7.75 -4.58
CA PRO A 34 11.62 -6.99 -5.73
C PRO A 34 12.79 -6.08 -5.35
N GLN A 35 13.84 -6.09 -6.17
CA GLN A 35 14.95 -5.14 -6.02
C GLN A 35 14.57 -3.85 -6.75
N GLY A 36 14.82 -2.71 -6.11
CA GLY A 36 14.47 -1.40 -6.64
C GLY A 36 14.12 -0.43 -5.52
N GLY A 37 12.85 -0.03 -5.48
CA GLY A 37 12.32 0.95 -4.54
C GLY A 37 11.22 0.40 -3.63
N SER A 38 10.53 1.32 -2.95
CA SER A 38 9.41 0.97 -2.08
C SER A 38 8.34 2.05 -2.07
N LEU A 39 7.07 1.63 -2.02
CA LEU A 39 5.92 2.47 -1.75
C LEU A 39 5.53 2.36 -0.27
N TYR A 40 5.51 3.48 0.44
CA TYR A 40 4.87 3.60 1.74
C TYR A 40 3.47 4.16 1.56
N LEU A 41 2.46 3.34 1.85
CA LEU A 41 1.06 3.74 1.82
C LEU A 41 0.53 3.85 3.24
N TYR A 42 0.13 5.06 3.64
CA TYR A 42 -0.56 5.31 4.91
C TYR A 42 -2.06 5.50 4.69
N ARG A 43 -2.88 4.71 5.40
CA ARG A 43 -4.31 4.98 5.50
C ARG A 43 -4.60 5.86 6.72
N LYS A 44 -5.01 7.11 6.47
CA LYS A 44 -5.45 8.01 7.55
C LYS A 44 -6.68 7.45 8.26
N GLY A 45 -6.79 7.78 9.53
CA GLY A 45 -7.97 7.46 10.34
C GLY A 45 -9.26 7.97 9.69
N SER A 46 -10.31 7.14 9.67
CA SER A 46 -11.63 7.60 9.27
C SER A 46 -12.21 8.57 10.30
N PRO A 47 -12.69 9.76 9.88
CA PRO A 47 -13.39 10.68 10.78
C PRO A 47 -14.77 10.18 11.21
N LEU A 48 -15.30 9.13 10.57
CA LEU A 48 -16.62 8.55 10.86
C LEU A 48 -16.52 7.16 11.54
N GLY A 49 -15.36 6.81 12.09
CA GLY A 49 -15.17 5.51 12.75
C GLY A 49 -15.18 4.30 11.80
N VAL A 50 -15.11 4.51 10.48
CA VAL A 50 -15.11 3.41 9.49
C VAL A 50 -13.77 2.67 9.53
N ALA A 51 -13.76 1.50 10.17
CA ALA A 51 -12.57 0.67 10.35
C ALA A 51 -12.33 -0.37 9.24
N GLY A 52 -13.30 -0.58 8.33
CA GLY A 52 -13.20 -1.62 7.29
C GLY A 52 -11.99 -1.46 6.39
N GLY A 53 -11.23 -2.53 6.13
CA GLY A 53 -10.01 -2.53 5.31
C GLY A 53 -10.21 -2.02 3.88
N PHE A 54 -9.20 -1.37 3.29
CA PHE A 54 -9.23 -1.05 1.86
C PHE A 54 -8.34 -2.01 1.10
N GLY A 55 -8.83 -2.53 -0.03
CA GLY A 55 -8.02 -3.35 -0.93
C GLY A 55 -6.95 -2.52 -1.60
N ILE A 56 -5.70 -2.95 -1.56
CA ILE A 56 -4.58 -2.31 -2.27
C ILE A 56 -4.36 -3.05 -3.57
N TYR A 57 -4.17 -2.31 -4.65
CA TYR A 57 -3.81 -2.84 -5.96
C TYR A 57 -2.64 -2.04 -6.50
N ILE A 58 -1.60 -2.74 -6.96
CA ILE A 58 -0.46 -2.14 -7.67
C ILE A 58 -0.44 -2.74 -9.07
N ASP A 59 -0.50 -1.89 -10.10
CA ASP A 59 -0.55 -2.32 -11.50
C ASP A 59 -1.66 -3.37 -11.77
N GLY A 60 -2.81 -3.16 -11.12
CA GLY A 60 -3.95 -4.09 -11.16
C GLY A 60 -3.79 -5.38 -10.33
N GLN A 61 -2.62 -5.62 -9.73
CA GLN A 61 -2.36 -6.81 -8.90
C GLN A 61 -2.78 -6.57 -7.44
N PRO A 62 -3.58 -7.46 -6.84
CA PRO A 62 -4.02 -7.30 -5.46
C PRO A 62 -2.87 -7.51 -4.47
N MET A 63 -2.75 -6.57 -3.52
CA MET A 63 -1.74 -6.51 -2.46
C MET A 63 -2.41 -6.50 -1.07
N GLY A 64 -3.54 -7.20 -0.91
CA GLY A 64 -4.20 -7.36 0.38
C GLY A 64 -4.90 -6.10 0.90
N LEU A 65 -5.20 -6.07 2.20
CA LEU A 65 -5.98 -4.99 2.83
C LEU A 65 -5.10 -4.05 3.65
N ILE A 66 -5.37 -2.75 3.60
CA ILE A 66 -4.84 -1.76 4.55
C ILE A 66 -5.91 -1.33 5.55
N GLY A 67 -5.58 -1.51 6.83
CA GLY A 67 -6.42 -1.17 7.98
C GLY A 67 -6.41 0.33 8.33
N ASN A 68 -7.34 0.72 9.19
CA ASN A 68 -7.44 2.10 9.66
C ASN A 68 -6.20 2.52 10.47
N LYS A 69 -5.64 3.70 10.18
CA LYS A 69 -4.39 4.21 10.79
C LYS A 69 -3.17 3.28 10.60
N GLN A 70 -3.15 2.51 9.51
CA GLN A 70 -2.03 1.60 9.20
C GLN A 70 -1.14 2.20 8.12
N THR A 71 0.17 2.03 8.27
CA THR A 71 1.16 2.22 7.21
C THR A 71 1.64 0.85 6.72
N VAL A 72 1.76 0.69 5.40
CA VAL A 72 2.33 -0.52 4.78
C VAL A 72 3.45 -0.12 3.85
N CYS A 73 4.49 -0.94 3.77
CA CYS A 73 5.63 -0.74 2.88
C CYS A 73 5.65 -1.84 1.81
N ILE A 74 5.53 -1.48 0.54
CA ILE A 74 5.46 -2.43 -0.58
C ILE A 74 6.74 -2.26 -1.43
N PRO A 75 7.63 -3.26 -1.49
CA PRO A 75 8.81 -3.22 -2.35
C PRO A 75 8.38 -3.42 -3.81
N LEU A 76 8.95 -2.61 -4.70
CA LEU A 76 8.60 -2.58 -6.13
C LEU A 76 9.88 -2.41 -6.96
N PRO A 77 9.92 -2.92 -8.20
CA PRO A 77 11.02 -2.60 -9.11
C PRO A 77 11.06 -1.10 -9.41
N PHE A 78 12.15 -0.62 -9.98
CA PHE A 78 12.16 0.73 -10.55
C PHE A 78 11.25 0.81 -11.77
N GLY A 79 10.64 1.98 -11.98
CA GLY A 79 9.69 2.22 -13.05
C GLY A 79 8.43 2.94 -12.58
N GLN A 80 7.51 3.11 -13.53
CA GLN A 80 6.21 3.70 -13.28
C GLN A 80 5.23 2.63 -12.76
N HIS A 81 4.48 3.00 -11.73
CA HIS A 81 3.47 2.14 -11.11
C HIS A 81 2.15 2.89 -10.93
N ASN A 82 1.05 2.15 -11.01
CA ASN A 82 -0.29 2.62 -10.68
C ASN A 82 -0.71 2.03 -9.32
N LEU A 83 -1.04 2.90 -8.37
CA LEU A 83 -1.67 2.55 -7.10
C LEU A 83 -3.18 2.81 -7.18
N HIS A 84 -3.96 1.75 -6.94
CA HIS A 84 -5.40 1.82 -6.75
C HIS A 84 -5.79 1.30 -5.36
N VAL A 85 -6.82 1.90 -4.76
CA VAL A 85 -7.36 1.48 -3.47
C VAL A 85 -8.88 1.29 -3.54
N ALA A 86 -9.35 0.08 -3.26
CA ALA A 86 -10.77 -0.25 -3.24
C ALA A 86 -11.35 -0.11 -1.83
N ALA A 87 -12.21 0.88 -1.60
CA ALA A 87 -12.74 1.23 -0.28
C ALA A 87 -14.19 0.75 -0.02
N GLY A 88 -14.60 -0.37 -0.64
CA GLY A 88 -15.92 -0.99 -0.52
C GLY A 88 -16.95 -0.49 -1.56
N MET A 89 -18.16 -1.09 -1.56
CA MET A 89 -19.22 -0.84 -2.55
C MET A 89 -19.55 0.67 -2.66
N ASN A 90 -19.47 1.19 -3.89
CA ASN A 90 -19.92 2.51 -4.35
C ASN A 90 -19.09 3.74 -3.98
N ARG A 91 -17.81 3.61 -3.64
CA ARG A 91 -16.96 4.78 -3.35
C ARG A 91 -15.95 5.02 -4.45
N LYS A 92 -16.00 6.22 -5.05
CA LYS A 92 -15.02 6.67 -6.03
C LYS A 92 -13.65 6.77 -5.35
N CYS A 93 -12.67 6.07 -5.89
CA CYS A 93 -11.27 6.21 -5.54
C CYS A 93 -10.49 6.66 -6.78
N THR A 94 -9.57 7.60 -6.59
CA THR A 94 -8.67 8.05 -7.64
C THR A 94 -7.40 7.23 -7.61
N ASP A 95 -6.96 6.73 -8.75
CA ASP A 95 -5.66 6.09 -8.88
C ASP A 95 -4.55 7.13 -8.70
N LEU A 96 -3.41 6.68 -8.19
CA LEU A 96 -2.19 7.45 -8.12
C LEU A 96 -1.12 6.79 -8.97
N VAL A 97 -0.62 7.52 -9.97
CA VAL A 97 0.56 7.10 -10.73
C VAL A 97 1.80 7.72 -10.08
N PHE A 98 2.82 6.90 -9.86
CA PHE A 98 4.10 7.33 -9.31
C PHE A 98 5.25 6.62 -10.02
N ASN A 99 6.47 7.17 -9.90
CA ASN A 99 7.66 6.63 -10.53
C ASN A 99 8.75 6.40 -9.48
N LEU A 100 9.38 5.23 -9.52
CA LEU A 100 10.52 4.88 -8.68
C LEU A 100 11.79 4.87 -9.53
N THR A 101 12.80 5.64 -9.12
CA THR A 101 14.11 5.68 -9.79
C THR A 101 15.22 5.39 -8.78
N PRO A 102 16.46 5.08 -9.23
CA PRO A 102 17.60 4.96 -8.32
C PRO A 102 17.84 6.21 -7.45
N GLU A 103 17.57 7.40 -7.99
CA GLU A 103 17.72 8.69 -7.30
C GLU A 103 16.57 8.97 -6.33
N ASN A 104 15.36 8.50 -6.67
CA ASN A 104 14.16 8.60 -5.86
C ASN A 104 13.54 7.21 -5.64
N PRO A 105 14.15 6.36 -4.78
CA PRO A 105 13.76 4.96 -4.64
C PRO A 105 12.56 4.77 -3.71
N VAL A 106 12.01 5.85 -3.14
CA VAL A 106 10.90 5.76 -2.19
C VAL A 106 9.76 6.68 -2.61
N ALA A 107 8.57 6.10 -2.75
CA ALA A 107 7.33 6.84 -2.91
C ALA A 107 6.54 6.81 -1.60
N TYR A 108 6.03 7.98 -1.20
CA TYR A 108 5.15 8.12 -0.05
C TYR A 108 3.76 8.49 -0.55
N SER A 109 2.73 7.82 -0.05
CA SER A 109 1.35 8.08 -0.44
C SER A 109 0.42 7.90 0.74
N LYS A 110 -0.67 8.66 0.74
CA LYS A 110 -1.69 8.55 1.78
C LYS A 110 -3.07 8.41 1.16
N VAL A 111 -3.91 7.61 1.80
CA VAL A 111 -5.31 7.43 1.45
C VAL A 111 -6.21 7.86 2.61
N TYR A 112 -7.23 8.66 2.31
CA TYR A 112 -8.14 9.16 3.32
C TYR A 112 -9.54 9.43 2.76
N MET A 113 -10.51 9.45 3.68
CA MET A 113 -11.86 9.81 3.34
C MET A 113 -11.97 11.34 3.24
N LYS A 114 -12.40 11.84 2.10
CA LYS A 114 -12.82 13.22 1.92
C LYS A 114 -14.33 13.27 2.09
N MET A 115 -14.79 13.95 3.13
CA MET A 115 -16.21 14.17 3.34
C MET A 115 -16.73 15.16 2.29
N GLY A 116 -17.74 14.75 1.54
CA GLY A 116 -18.42 15.59 0.57
C GLY A 116 -19.83 15.93 1.05
N PHE A 117 -20.40 16.99 0.50
CA PHE A 117 -21.75 17.44 0.85
C PHE A 117 -22.84 16.39 0.50
N TRP A 118 -22.64 15.65 -0.60
CA TRP A 118 -23.58 14.61 -1.07
C TRP A 118 -23.07 13.17 -0.90
N ALA A 119 -21.75 12.96 -1.00
CA ALA A 119 -21.14 11.64 -0.86
C ALA A 119 -19.70 11.75 -0.38
N ASN A 120 -19.28 10.78 0.43
CA ASN A 120 -17.88 10.62 0.82
C ASN A 120 -17.08 9.98 -0.33
N SER A 121 -15.91 10.52 -0.61
CA SER A 121 -14.95 9.94 -1.55
C SER A 121 -13.68 9.51 -0.83
N PHE A 122 -12.90 8.64 -1.47
CA PHE A 122 -11.57 8.28 -0.99
C PHE A 122 -10.53 8.85 -1.94
N VAL A 123 -9.62 9.64 -1.39
CA VAL A 123 -8.55 10.30 -2.14
C VAL A 123 -7.25 9.58 -1.84
N ILE A 124 -6.52 9.24 -2.89
CA ILE A 124 -5.11 8.83 -2.83
C ILE A 124 -4.29 9.99 -3.37
N GLU A 125 -3.29 10.42 -2.62
CA GLU A 125 -2.38 11.48 -3.07
C GLU A 125 -0.94 11.20 -2.60
N PRO A 126 0.06 11.79 -3.28
CA PRO A 126 1.44 11.79 -2.80
C PRO A 126 1.52 12.37 -1.39
N ALA A 127 2.48 11.88 -0.63
CA ALA A 127 2.76 12.34 0.73
C ALA A 127 4.26 12.56 0.90
N THR A 128 4.66 13.08 2.06
CA THR A 128 6.06 13.12 2.47
C THR A 128 6.35 12.10 3.56
N ARG A 129 7.63 11.91 3.89
CA ARG A 129 8.05 11.02 4.97
C ARG A 129 7.49 11.46 6.32
N GLU A 130 7.41 12.77 6.56
CA GLU A 130 6.95 13.37 7.81
C GLU A 130 5.44 13.14 8.04
N GLU A 131 4.68 12.88 6.97
CA GLU A 131 3.27 12.55 7.04
C GLU A 131 2.99 11.07 7.33
N MET A 132 4.03 10.22 7.31
CA MET A 132 3.91 8.81 7.63
C MET A 132 4.02 8.60 9.15
N PRO A 133 3.00 8.03 9.81
CA PRO A 133 3.21 7.47 11.13
C PRO A 133 4.06 6.21 10.96
N ILE A 134 5.30 6.30 11.46
CA ILE A 134 6.30 5.22 11.53
C ILE A 134 6.22 4.55 12.90
#